data_AF-A0AAU0N1N6-F1
#
_entry.id   AF-A0AAU0N1N6-F1
#
_cell.length_a   1.000
_cell.length_b   1.000
_cell.length_c   1.000
_cell.angle_alpha   90.00
_cell.angle_beta   90.00
_cell.angle_gamma   90.00
#
_symmetry.space_group_name_H-M   'P 1'
#
loop_
_entity.id
_entity.type
_entity.pdbx_description
1 polymer ?
#
loop_
_entity_poly.entity_id
_entity_poly.type
_entity_poly.pdbx_seq_one_letter_code
_entity_poly.pdbx_strand_id
1 'polypeptide(L)'
;MQSLNRVRKHRVLGLAIGLCAVLVAGQVSANGAIGDHVNDLKGHLNSYSEEVNWLVAKFGEVVDTYEKKGQKATDTKVMVEYWEGVDFHSAIETNYVPVYASIWQGIFGVKQAIEAGAPIAKVREEQAKLNQALWQGLGAVKLASQYQEKGLLAKVQTTEVEPTTMPEILDDIKHRLDRVVAKYAEKLPDAATSIVHDTYLHRFEGVEGALIEQDAALVEDLEKDFNVTLPQALNSKTSVDDVRKVVESMQAKLDKAKSLLQEAEKKRKDVF
;
A
#
# COMPACT_ATOMS: atom_id res chain seq x y z
N MET A 1 32.07 56.99 -59.27
CA MET A 1 30.93 57.80 -58.78
C MET A 1 29.72 56.86 -58.77
N GLN A 2 29.01 56.75 -57.64
CA GLN A 2 27.98 55.74 -57.29
C GLN A 2 28.57 54.35 -56.95
N SER A 3 28.18 53.60 -55.92
CA SER A 3 27.22 53.82 -54.82
C SER A 3 27.65 52.95 -53.63
N LEU A 4 27.48 53.53 -52.44
CA LEU A 4 27.44 52.89 -51.13
C LEU A 4 26.69 51.55 -51.14
N ASN A 5 27.17 50.57 -50.37
CA ASN A 5 26.32 50.03 -49.31
C ASN A 5 27.12 49.43 -48.15
N ARG A 6 26.60 49.71 -46.97
CA ARG A 6 27.25 49.77 -45.68
C ARG A 6 26.81 48.54 -44.90
N VAL A 7 27.68 47.56 -44.68
CA VAL A 7 27.38 46.44 -43.79
C VAL A 7 27.54 46.92 -42.35
N ARG A 8 26.42 47.12 -41.66
CA ARG A 8 26.37 47.19 -40.20
C ARG A 8 25.13 46.44 -39.74
N LYS A 9 25.28 45.75 -38.60
CA LYS A 9 24.25 45.14 -37.73
C LYS A 9 24.04 43.63 -37.99
N HIS A 10 23.98 42.72 -37.01
CA HIS A 10 23.97 42.79 -35.55
C HIS A 10 24.65 41.53 -34.98
N ARG A 11 25.33 41.66 -33.84
CA ARG A 11 25.72 40.53 -32.98
C ARG A 11 24.43 39.86 -32.50
N VAL A 12 24.14 38.64 -32.96
CA VAL A 12 23.12 37.79 -32.34
C VAL A 12 23.82 37.05 -31.21
N LEU A 13 23.61 37.55 -29.99
CA LEU A 13 23.93 36.86 -28.76
C LEU A 13 22.91 35.73 -28.63
N GLY A 14 23.32 34.50 -28.98
CA GLY A 14 22.50 33.31 -28.80
C GLY A 14 22.32 33.04 -27.31
N LEU A 15 21.14 33.34 -26.79
CA LEU A 15 20.71 32.99 -25.44
C LEU A 15 20.39 31.49 -25.43
N ALA A 16 21.36 30.67 -25.05
CA ALA A 16 21.12 29.25 -24.78
C ALA A 16 20.35 29.12 -23.45
N ILE A 17 19.03 29.05 -23.52
CA ILE A 17 18.20 28.66 -22.38
C ILE A 17 18.29 27.14 -22.29
N GLY A 18 19.21 26.65 -21.44
CA GLY A 18 19.22 25.26 -21.03
C GLY A 18 17.97 24.96 -20.21
N LEU A 19 17.07 24.14 -20.75
CA LEU A 19 16.00 23.53 -19.99
C LEU A 19 16.64 22.51 -19.02
N CYS A 20 16.95 22.94 -17.80
CA CYS A 20 17.18 22.01 -16.71
C CYS A 20 15.82 21.40 -16.33
N ALA A 21 15.50 20.25 -16.91
CA ALA A 21 14.46 19.38 -16.39
C ALA A 21 14.92 18.90 -15.01
N VAL A 22 14.47 19.57 -13.96
CA VAL A 22 14.57 19.05 -12.59
C VAL A 22 13.63 17.85 -12.54
N LEU A 23 14.19 16.67 -12.76
CA LEU A 23 13.56 15.42 -12.36
C LEU A 23 13.50 15.46 -10.83
N VAL A 24 12.38 15.94 -10.29
CA VAL A 24 12.02 15.66 -8.91
C VAL A 24 11.77 14.15 -8.89
N ALA A 25 12.79 13.39 -8.49
CA ALA A 25 12.59 12.03 -8.03
C ALA A 25 11.68 12.13 -6.80
N GLY A 26 10.37 12.02 -7.02
CA GLY A 26 9.45 11.71 -5.95
C GLY A 26 10.00 10.48 -5.25
N GLN A 27 10.04 10.50 -3.92
CA GLN A 27 10.26 9.28 -3.18
C GLN A 27 9.14 8.33 -3.59
N VAL A 28 9.46 7.36 -4.44
CA VAL A 28 8.57 6.26 -4.73
C VAL A 28 8.48 5.49 -3.43
N SER A 29 7.49 5.85 -2.60
CA SER A 29 7.06 4.96 -1.53
C SER A 29 6.75 3.63 -2.19
N ALA A 30 7.39 2.57 -1.72
CA ALA A 30 7.21 1.19 -2.23
C ALA A 30 5.80 0.62 -1.92
N ASN A 31 4.83 1.49 -1.70
CA ASN A 31 3.43 1.25 -1.43
C ASN A 31 2.73 2.51 -1.97
N GLY A 32 1.87 2.38 -2.98
CA GLY A 32 1.14 3.52 -3.54
C GLY A 32 0.45 4.33 -2.44
N ALA A 33 0.38 5.66 -2.61
CA ALA A 33 -0.31 6.51 -1.63
C ALA A 33 -1.79 6.09 -1.51
N ILE A 34 -2.31 6.05 -0.29
CA ILE A 34 -3.76 6.00 -0.09
C ILE A 34 -4.28 7.41 -0.34
N GLY A 35 -4.71 7.65 -1.58
CA GLY A 35 -5.24 8.94 -2.00
C GLY A 35 -6.74 9.09 -1.71
N ASP A 36 -7.27 10.30 -1.89
CA ASP A 36 -8.68 10.62 -1.63
C ASP A 36 -9.68 9.74 -2.37
N HIS A 37 -9.27 9.08 -3.45
CA HIS A 37 -10.09 8.17 -4.23
C HIS A 37 -10.74 7.06 -3.38
N VAL A 38 -10.10 6.61 -2.28
CA VAL A 38 -10.67 5.59 -1.39
C VAL A 38 -11.91 6.07 -0.62
N ASN A 39 -12.05 7.39 -0.45
CA ASN A 39 -13.20 8.03 0.19
C ASN A 39 -14.30 8.44 -0.80
N ASP A 40 -14.06 8.29 -2.10
CA ASP A 40 -15.04 8.44 -3.19
C ASP A 40 -14.96 7.24 -4.14
N LEU A 41 -15.24 6.05 -3.63
CA LEU A 41 -15.15 4.81 -4.39
C LEU A 41 -16.06 4.84 -5.62
N LYS A 42 -17.25 5.42 -5.48
CA LYS A 42 -18.24 5.50 -6.57
C LYS A 42 -17.74 6.36 -7.72
N GLY A 43 -17.17 7.54 -7.43
CA GLY A 43 -16.60 8.43 -8.44
C GLY A 43 -15.48 7.76 -9.25
N HIS A 44 -14.77 6.80 -8.64
CA HIS A 44 -13.59 6.16 -9.22
C HIS A 44 -13.83 4.72 -9.74
N LEU A 45 -15.06 4.18 -9.69
CA LEU A 45 -15.34 2.80 -10.13
C LEU A 45 -14.95 2.51 -11.58
N ASN A 46 -15.06 3.51 -12.47
CA ASN A 46 -14.66 3.35 -13.87
C ASN A 46 -13.14 3.20 -13.96
N SER A 47 -12.38 4.09 -13.30
CA SER A 47 -10.92 4.01 -13.22
C SER A 47 -10.47 2.65 -12.67
N TYR A 48 -11.05 2.18 -11.55
CA TYR A 48 -10.72 0.87 -11.00
C TYR A 48 -11.02 -0.29 -11.97
N SER A 49 -12.12 -0.17 -12.73
CA SER A 49 -12.46 -1.19 -13.72
C SER A 49 -11.46 -1.18 -14.88
N GLU A 50 -11.02 -0.01 -15.33
CA GLU A 50 -9.98 0.14 -16.37
C GLU A 50 -8.63 -0.39 -15.89
N GLU A 51 -8.22 -0.05 -14.66
CA GLU A 51 -6.99 -0.53 -14.04
C GLU A 51 -6.97 -2.05 -13.88
N VAL A 52 -8.08 -2.67 -13.46
CA VAL A 52 -8.18 -4.14 -13.38
C VAL A 52 -8.04 -4.79 -14.75
N ASN A 53 -8.68 -4.23 -15.79
CA ASN A 53 -8.49 -4.70 -17.16
C ASN A 53 -7.03 -4.55 -17.61
N TRP A 54 -6.41 -3.42 -17.30
CA TRP A 54 -5.02 -3.13 -17.61
C TRP A 54 -4.07 -4.11 -16.91
N LEU A 55 -4.28 -4.41 -15.62
CA LEU A 55 -3.51 -5.40 -14.85
C LEU A 55 -3.62 -6.79 -15.46
N VAL A 56 -4.85 -7.24 -15.77
CA VAL A 56 -5.08 -8.55 -16.43
C VAL A 56 -4.31 -8.63 -17.75
N ALA A 57 -4.34 -7.56 -18.56
CA ALA A 57 -3.60 -7.49 -19.81
C ALA A 57 -2.09 -7.52 -19.58
N LYS A 58 -1.56 -6.71 -18.66
CA LYS A 58 -0.12 -6.62 -18.35
C LYS A 58 0.45 -7.90 -17.77
N PHE A 59 -0.25 -8.54 -16.84
CA PHE A 59 0.16 -9.86 -16.37
C PHE A 59 0.11 -10.90 -17.50
N GLY A 60 -0.86 -10.80 -18.41
CA GLY A 60 -0.89 -11.57 -19.65
C GLY A 60 0.35 -11.37 -20.53
N GLU A 61 0.78 -10.12 -20.74
CA GLU A 61 1.99 -9.82 -21.52
C GLU A 61 3.26 -10.45 -20.91
N VAL A 62 3.38 -10.48 -19.58
CA VAL A 62 4.49 -11.14 -18.89
C VAL A 62 4.46 -12.66 -19.13
N VAL A 63 3.31 -13.30 -18.98
CA VAL A 63 3.16 -14.75 -19.22
C VAL A 63 3.36 -15.11 -20.69
N ASP A 64 2.88 -14.28 -21.61
CA ASP A 64 3.13 -14.41 -23.06
C ASP A 64 4.62 -14.30 -23.40
N THR A 65 5.33 -13.41 -22.72
CA THR A 65 6.78 -13.26 -22.89
C THR A 65 7.50 -14.52 -22.41
N TYR A 66 7.07 -15.09 -21.29
CA TYR A 66 7.58 -16.36 -20.79
C TYR A 66 7.34 -17.50 -21.77
N GLU A 67 6.13 -17.63 -22.32
CA GLU A 67 5.79 -18.66 -23.30
C GLU A 67 6.65 -18.57 -24.56
N LYS A 68 6.88 -17.35 -25.06
CA LYS A 68 7.58 -17.12 -26.34
C LYS A 68 9.11 -17.11 -26.21
N LYS A 69 9.63 -16.60 -25.09
CA LYS A 69 11.06 -16.29 -24.94
C LYS A 69 11.72 -16.98 -23.74
N GLY A 70 10.94 -17.69 -22.93
CA GLY A 70 11.41 -18.44 -21.77
C GLY A 70 11.78 -17.57 -20.57
N GLN A 71 12.19 -18.25 -19.50
CA GLN A 71 12.47 -17.65 -18.19
C GLN A 71 13.46 -16.49 -18.23
N LYS A 72 14.60 -16.67 -18.93
CA LYS A 72 15.70 -15.69 -18.93
C LYS A 72 15.33 -14.33 -19.52
N ALA A 73 14.34 -14.31 -20.42
CA ALA A 73 13.90 -13.10 -21.11
C ALA A 73 12.66 -12.46 -20.46
N THR A 74 12.18 -13.03 -19.36
CA THR A 74 10.96 -12.57 -18.67
C THR A 74 11.35 -11.89 -17.37
N ASP A 75 11.10 -10.59 -17.27
CA ASP A 75 11.20 -9.88 -16.01
C ASP A 75 9.90 -10.05 -15.23
N THR A 76 9.96 -10.72 -14.10
CA THR A 76 8.82 -10.94 -13.20
C THR A 76 8.66 -9.83 -12.16
N LYS A 77 9.66 -8.96 -11.99
CA LYS A 77 9.62 -7.87 -11.00
C LYS A 77 8.57 -6.83 -11.36
N VAL A 78 8.41 -6.58 -12.66
CA VAL A 78 7.40 -5.65 -13.20
C VAL A 78 5.98 -5.99 -12.77
N MET A 79 5.68 -7.25 -12.39
CA MET A 79 4.34 -7.62 -11.92
C MET A 79 3.98 -6.93 -10.60
N VAL A 80 4.98 -6.76 -9.71
CA VAL A 80 4.82 -6.03 -8.45
C VAL A 80 4.65 -4.54 -8.75
N GLU A 81 5.46 -3.99 -9.65
CA GLU A 81 5.40 -2.58 -10.04
C GLU A 81 4.05 -2.21 -10.68
N TYR A 82 3.50 -3.07 -11.54
CA TYR A 82 2.18 -2.87 -12.13
C TYR A 82 1.09 -2.86 -11.06
N TRP A 83 1.16 -3.78 -10.10
CA TRP A 83 0.20 -3.84 -9.01
C TRP A 83 0.29 -2.61 -8.10
N GLU A 84 1.50 -2.18 -7.76
CA GLU A 84 1.74 -1.03 -6.90
C GLU A 84 1.41 0.31 -7.59
N GLY A 85 1.37 0.33 -8.92
CA GLY A 85 1.17 1.54 -9.72
C GLY A 85 -0.28 1.92 -10.05
N VAL A 86 -1.28 1.21 -9.52
CA VAL A 86 -2.72 1.51 -9.75
C VAL A 86 -3.43 1.91 -8.48
N ASP A 87 -4.44 2.78 -8.58
CA ASP A 87 -5.23 3.24 -7.42
C ASP A 87 -6.17 2.15 -6.90
N PHE A 88 -6.55 1.19 -7.76
CA PHE A 88 -7.31 0.00 -7.36
C PHE A 88 -6.62 -0.78 -6.23
N HIS A 89 -5.29 -0.74 -6.15
CA HIS A 89 -4.52 -1.35 -5.07
C HIS A 89 -4.97 -0.84 -3.70
N SER A 90 -4.85 0.46 -3.45
CA SER A 90 -5.20 1.07 -2.17
C SER A 90 -6.72 1.01 -1.92
N ALA A 91 -7.54 1.02 -2.98
CA ALA A 91 -8.98 0.81 -2.85
C ALA A 91 -9.35 -0.57 -2.30
N ILE A 92 -8.71 -1.65 -2.76
CA ILE A 92 -8.98 -3.00 -2.23
C ILE A 92 -8.32 -3.22 -0.86
N GLU A 93 -7.11 -2.71 -0.66
CA GLU A 93 -6.36 -2.80 0.60
C GLU A 93 -7.16 -2.25 1.77
N THR A 94 -7.80 -1.10 1.56
CA THR A 94 -8.55 -0.38 2.60
C THR A 94 -9.97 -0.90 2.84
N ASN A 95 -10.54 -1.64 1.88
CA ASN A 95 -11.94 -2.06 1.95
C ASN A 95 -12.15 -3.57 2.12
N TYR A 96 -11.19 -4.41 1.70
CA TYR A 96 -11.36 -5.86 1.77
C TYR A 96 -10.03 -6.64 1.77
N VAL A 97 -9.36 -6.62 2.93
CA VAL A 97 -8.08 -7.30 3.18
C VAL A 97 -8.02 -8.77 2.73
N PRO A 98 -9.07 -9.62 2.92
CA PRO A 98 -9.00 -11.02 2.48
C PRO A 98 -8.78 -11.19 0.97
N VAL A 99 -9.41 -10.35 0.14
CA VAL A 99 -9.25 -10.43 -1.33
C VAL A 99 -7.95 -9.78 -1.77
N TYR A 100 -7.52 -8.71 -1.10
CA TYR A 100 -6.20 -8.12 -1.30
C TYR A 100 -5.08 -9.16 -1.15
N ALA A 101 -5.15 -10.00 -0.09
CA ALA A 101 -4.20 -11.08 0.11
C ALA A 101 -4.23 -12.13 -1.02
N SER A 102 -5.42 -12.47 -1.54
CA SER A 102 -5.55 -13.41 -2.67
C SER A 102 -4.95 -12.87 -3.98
N ILE A 103 -5.00 -11.56 -4.22
CA ILE A 103 -4.37 -10.93 -5.39
C ILE A 103 -2.85 -11.11 -5.31
N TRP A 104 -2.25 -10.79 -4.16
CA TRP A 104 -0.81 -11.02 -3.94
C TRP A 104 -0.40 -12.48 -4.09
N GLN A 105 -1.19 -13.41 -3.53
CA GLN A 105 -0.96 -14.85 -3.74
C GLN A 105 -0.98 -15.22 -5.22
N GLY A 106 -1.89 -14.65 -6.01
CA GLY A 106 -1.94 -14.83 -7.46
C GLY A 106 -0.71 -14.27 -8.18
N ILE A 107 -0.28 -13.04 -7.84
CA ILE A 107 0.92 -12.40 -8.42
C ILE A 107 2.15 -13.27 -8.18
N PHE A 108 2.36 -13.68 -6.93
CA PHE A 108 3.50 -14.52 -6.57
C PHE A 108 3.38 -15.95 -7.10
N GLY A 109 2.17 -16.50 -7.24
CA GLY A 109 1.95 -17.80 -7.88
C GLY A 109 2.46 -17.81 -9.33
N VAL A 110 2.10 -16.78 -10.11
CA VAL A 110 2.60 -16.63 -11.49
C VAL A 110 4.11 -16.39 -11.51
N LYS A 111 4.59 -15.42 -10.73
CA LYS A 111 6.01 -15.05 -10.65
C LYS A 111 6.89 -16.25 -10.30
N GLN A 112 6.54 -17.00 -9.25
CA GLN A 112 7.30 -18.16 -8.81
C GLN A 112 7.23 -19.31 -9.82
N ALA A 113 6.08 -19.53 -10.49
CA ALA A 113 5.98 -20.55 -11.54
C ALA A 113 6.90 -20.23 -12.73
N ILE A 114 6.98 -18.96 -13.16
CA ILE A 114 7.91 -18.49 -14.20
C ILE A 114 9.37 -18.67 -13.73
N GLU A 115 9.69 -18.24 -12.51
CA GLU A 115 11.04 -18.31 -11.94
C GLU A 115 11.52 -19.74 -11.65
N ALA A 116 10.60 -20.67 -11.44
CA ALA A 116 10.90 -22.09 -11.33
C ALA A 116 11.04 -22.77 -12.70
N GLY A 117 10.78 -22.07 -13.80
CA GLY A 117 10.77 -22.66 -15.14
C GLY A 117 9.64 -23.68 -15.34
N ALA A 118 8.51 -23.50 -14.65
CA ALA A 118 7.39 -24.44 -14.70
C ALA A 118 6.76 -24.52 -16.12
N PRO A 119 6.16 -25.65 -16.51
CA PRO A 119 5.46 -25.75 -17.80
C PRO A 119 4.43 -24.63 -17.98
N ILE A 120 4.31 -24.08 -19.20
CA ILE A 120 3.41 -22.93 -19.47
C ILE A 120 1.97 -23.18 -19.01
N ALA A 121 1.46 -24.40 -19.12
CA ALA A 121 0.13 -24.76 -18.63
C ALA A 121 -0.03 -24.48 -17.12
N LYS A 122 1.01 -24.72 -16.32
CA LYS A 122 1.00 -24.43 -14.89
C LYS A 122 1.04 -22.93 -14.61
N VAL A 123 1.84 -22.18 -15.37
CA VAL A 123 1.88 -20.71 -15.27
C VAL A 123 0.52 -20.09 -15.62
N ARG A 124 -0.15 -20.59 -16.66
CA ARG A 124 -1.50 -20.15 -17.05
C ARG A 124 -2.56 -20.50 -16.01
N GLU A 125 -2.41 -21.62 -15.30
CA GLU A 125 -3.28 -21.97 -14.17
C GLU A 125 -3.16 -20.93 -13.04
N GLU A 126 -1.93 -20.54 -12.66
CA GLU A 126 -1.72 -19.49 -11.67
C GLU A 126 -2.21 -18.12 -12.17
N GLN A 127 -2.05 -17.83 -13.47
CA GLN A 127 -2.58 -16.61 -14.08
C GLN A 127 -4.11 -16.55 -13.99
N ALA A 128 -4.79 -17.68 -14.21
CA ALA A 128 -6.24 -17.74 -14.10
C ALA A 128 -6.72 -17.44 -12.66
N LYS A 129 -6.00 -17.95 -11.65
CA LYS A 129 -6.27 -17.65 -10.23
C LYS A 129 -6.07 -16.17 -9.92
N LEU A 130 -4.98 -15.57 -10.42
CA LEU A 130 -4.72 -14.14 -10.28
C LEU A 130 -5.85 -13.30 -10.92
N ASN A 131 -6.24 -13.62 -12.15
CA ASN A 131 -7.32 -12.92 -12.83
C ASN A 131 -8.64 -13.03 -12.04
N GLN A 132 -8.94 -14.22 -11.51
CA GLN A 132 -10.11 -14.41 -10.66
C GLN A 132 -10.06 -13.52 -9.40
N ALA A 133 -8.92 -13.46 -8.71
CA ALA A 133 -8.73 -12.63 -7.53
C ALA A 133 -8.91 -11.13 -7.85
N LEU A 134 -8.38 -10.64 -8.99
CA LEU A 134 -8.57 -9.27 -9.44
C LEU A 134 -10.05 -8.93 -9.69
N TRP A 135 -10.79 -9.82 -10.37
CA TRP A 135 -12.22 -9.63 -10.60
C TRP A 135 -13.04 -9.68 -9.31
N GLN A 136 -12.69 -10.57 -8.39
CA GLN A 136 -13.28 -10.61 -7.05
C GLN A 136 -13.02 -9.31 -6.29
N GLY A 137 -11.80 -8.76 -6.39
CA GLY A 137 -11.45 -7.49 -5.77
C GLY A 137 -12.29 -6.34 -6.32
N LEU A 138 -12.46 -6.27 -7.65
CA LEU A 138 -13.32 -5.28 -8.26
C LEU A 138 -14.78 -5.40 -7.80
N GLY A 139 -15.27 -6.64 -7.64
CA GLY A 139 -16.58 -6.92 -7.07
C GLY A 139 -16.70 -6.41 -5.62
N ALA A 140 -15.68 -6.64 -4.79
CA ALA A 140 -15.63 -6.17 -3.41
C ALA A 140 -15.64 -4.63 -3.33
N VAL A 141 -14.85 -3.94 -4.16
CA VAL A 141 -14.85 -2.46 -4.23
C VAL A 141 -16.21 -1.92 -4.69
N LYS A 142 -16.86 -2.58 -5.65
CA LYS A 142 -18.23 -2.21 -6.07
C LYS A 142 -19.27 -2.40 -4.97
N LEU A 143 -19.11 -3.40 -4.12
CA LEU A 143 -19.97 -3.57 -2.95
C LEU A 143 -19.67 -2.52 -1.87
N ALA A 144 -18.38 -2.27 -1.61
CA ALA A 144 -17.93 -1.27 -0.66
C ALA A 144 -18.42 0.13 -1.03
N SER A 145 -18.41 0.50 -2.32
CA SER A 145 -18.95 1.79 -2.77
C SER A 145 -20.44 1.95 -2.45
N GLN A 146 -21.24 0.88 -2.55
CA GLN A 146 -22.65 0.91 -2.16
C GLN A 146 -22.83 1.09 -0.65
N TYR A 147 -21.93 0.56 0.17
CA TYR A 147 -21.94 0.77 1.62
C TYR A 147 -21.45 2.18 1.99
N GLN A 148 -20.45 2.71 1.28
CA GLN A 148 -19.97 4.08 1.42
C GLN A 148 -21.09 5.09 1.11
N GLU A 149 -21.84 4.91 0.03
CA GLU A 149 -23.00 5.77 -0.31
C GLU A 149 -24.08 5.78 0.78
N LYS A 150 -24.23 4.66 1.50
CA LYS A 150 -25.18 4.53 2.60
C LYS A 150 -24.63 5.07 3.94
N GLY A 151 -23.41 5.61 3.95
CA GLY A 151 -22.74 6.08 5.17
C GLY A 151 -22.37 4.94 6.14
N LEU A 152 -22.25 3.71 5.64
CA LEU A 152 -21.95 2.52 6.45
C LEU A 152 -20.45 2.23 6.59
N LEU A 153 -19.61 2.97 5.85
CA LEU A 153 -18.15 2.88 5.95
C LEU A 153 -17.61 4.15 6.61
N ALA A 154 -16.65 3.96 7.51
CA ALA A 154 -15.87 5.07 8.05
C ALA A 154 -15.02 5.69 6.93
N LYS A 155 -14.71 6.99 7.05
CA LYS A 155 -13.71 7.60 6.18
C LYS A 155 -12.35 6.98 6.46
N VAL A 156 -11.65 6.64 5.39
CA VAL A 156 -10.28 6.16 5.45
C VAL A 156 -9.36 7.36 5.59
N GLN A 157 -8.42 7.30 6.54
CA GLN A 157 -7.36 8.29 6.65
C GLN A 157 -6.39 8.13 5.47
N THR A 158 -6.20 9.18 4.69
CA THR A 158 -5.23 9.17 3.58
C THR A 158 -3.81 9.27 4.11
N THR A 159 -2.87 8.66 3.42
CA THR A 159 -1.44 8.70 3.79
C THR A 159 -0.70 9.90 3.20
N GLU A 160 -1.42 10.81 2.53
CA GLU A 160 -0.86 12.08 2.02
C GLU A 160 -0.62 13.10 3.14
N VAL A 161 -1.32 12.95 4.27
CA VAL A 161 -1.21 13.84 5.44
C VAL A 161 -0.83 13.00 6.65
N GLU A 162 0.28 13.38 7.30
CA GLU A 162 0.71 12.77 8.57
C GLU A 162 -0.36 12.94 9.66
N PRO A 163 -0.65 11.90 10.46
CA PRO A 163 -1.64 11.98 11.53
C PRO A 163 -1.24 13.05 12.56
N THR A 164 -2.21 13.86 12.99
CA THR A 164 -1.95 15.02 13.86
C THR A 164 -2.51 14.86 15.28
N THR A 165 -3.41 13.88 15.47
CA THR A 165 -4.02 13.57 16.76
C THR A 165 -3.70 12.14 17.21
N MET A 166 -3.75 11.87 18.51
CA MET A 166 -3.46 10.52 19.04
C MET A 166 -4.43 9.44 18.50
N PRO A 167 -5.75 9.69 18.37
CA PRO A 167 -6.64 8.73 17.72
C PRO A 167 -6.29 8.46 16.25
N GLU A 168 -5.87 9.48 15.49
CA GLU A 168 -5.39 9.31 14.10
C GLU A 168 -4.08 8.51 14.04
N ILE A 169 -3.16 8.73 14.99
CA ILE A 169 -1.93 7.95 15.10
C ILE A 169 -2.26 6.48 15.36
N LEU A 170 -3.21 6.18 16.25
CA LEU A 170 -3.64 4.80 16.51
C LEU A 170 -4.30 4.15 15.28
N ASP A 171 -5.06 4.89 14.48
CA ASP A 171 -5.60 4.39 13.21
C ASP A 171 -4.48 4.11 12.18
N ASP A 172 -3.50 4.99 12.07
CA ASP A 172 -2.32 4.80 11.21
C ASP A 172 -1.49 3.56 11.64
N ILE A 173 -1.33 3.34 12.94
CA ILE A 173 -0.69 2.14 13.48
C ILE A 173 -1.45 0.88 13.04
N LYS A 174 -2.79 0.85 13.18
CA LYS A 174 -3.61 -0.29 12.76
C LYS A 174 -3.44 -0.59 11.27
N HIS A 175 -3.47 0.45 10.45
CA HIS A 175 -3.29 0.32 9.00
C HIS A 175 -1.89 -0.21 8.64
N ARG A 176 -0.84 0.26 9.33
CA ARG A 176 0.51 -0.30 9.16
C ARG A 176 0.61 -1.76 9.58
N LEU A 177 -0.12 -2.19 10.62
CA LEU A 177 -0.19 -3.59 11.01
C LEU A 177 -0.89 -4.47 9.95
N ASP A 178 -1.93 -3.96 9.27
CA ASP A 178 -2.51 -4.66 8.11
C ASP A 178 -1.46 -4.85 7.00
N ARG A 179 -0.64 -3.82 6.77
CA ARG A 179 0.48 -3.88 5.82
C ARG A 179 1.56 -4.88 6.22
N VAL A 180 1.79 -5.10 7.52
CA VAL A 180 2.70 -6.16 8.00
C VAL A 180 2.20 -7.53 7.53
N VAL A 181 0.90 -7.82 7.68
CA VAL A 181 0.31 -9.09 7.20
C VAL A 181 0.45 -9.21 5.69
N ALA A 182 0.21 -8.12 4.95
CA ALA A 182 0.37 -8.07 3.51
C ALA A 182 1.81 -8.37 3.07
N LYS A 183 2.80 -7.64 3.58
CA LYS A 183 4.23 -7.86 3.26
C LYS A 183 4.70 -9.26 3.65
N TYR A 184 4.16 -9.81 4.73
CA TYR A 184 4.42 -11.20 5.07
C TYR A 184 3.84 -12.19 4.05
N ALA A 185 2.60 -11.96 3.59
CA ALA A 185 1.97 -12.74 2.54
C ALA A 185 2.71 -12.63 1.19
N GLU A 186 3.30 -11.47 0.91
CA GLU A 186 4.19 -11.20 -0.24
C GLU A 186 5.55 -11.94 -0.15
N LYS A 187 5.81 -12.72 0.91
CA LYS A 187 7.12 -13.34 1.18
C LYS A 187 8.24 -12.31 1.32
N LEU A 188 7.92 -11.13 1.83
CA LEU A 188 8.86 -10.06 2.18
C LEU A 188 8.90 -9.88 3.72
N PRO A 189 9.36 -10.89 4.48
CA PRO A 189 9.37 -10.83 5.95
C PRO A 189 10.26 -9.71 6.48
N ASP A 190 11.34 -9.34 5.79
CA ASP A 190 12.21 -8.23 6.17
C ASP A 190 11.50 -6.88 6.04
N ALA A 191 10.73 -6.70 4.97
CA ALA A 191 9.90 -5.50 4.78
C ALA A 191 8.78 -5.45 5.82
N ALA A 192 8.11 -6.58 6.10
CA ALA A 192 7.12 -6.69 7.16
C ALA A 192 7.73 -6.31 8.52
N THR A 193 8.93 -6.79 8.83
CA THR A 193 9.67 -6.51 10.07
C THR A 193 10.07 -5.04 10.17
N SER A 194 10.53 -4.44 9.07
CA SER A 194 10.82 -3.00 9.01
C SER A 194 9.57 -2.18 9.32
N ILE A 195 8.41 -2.54 8.75
CA ILE A 195 7.15 -1.85 9.04
C ILE A 195 6.81 -1.95 10.53
N VAL A 196 6.96 -3.11 11.17
CA VAL A 196 6.71 -3.27 12.61
C VAL A 196 7.60 -2.32 13.42
N HIS A 197 8.92 -2.33 13.17
CA HIS A 197 9.86 -1.47 13.88
C HIS A 197 9.61 0.02 13.66
N ASP A 198 9.38 0.43 12.40
CA ASP A 198 9.09 1.83 12.07
C ASP A 198 7.78 2.30 12.70
N THR A 199 6.77 1.42 12.75
CA THR A 199 5.47 1.72 13.37
C THR A 199 5.62 1.92 14.88
N TYR A 200 6.41 1.07 15.54
CA TYR A 200 6.68 1.23 16.96
C TYR A 200 7.40 2.57 17.24
N LEU A 201 8.56 2.79 16.62
CA LEU A 201 9.42 3.94 16.89
C LEU A 201 8.78 5.29 16.52
N HIS A 202 8.13 5.36 15.35
CA HIS A 202 7.67 6.65 14.82
C HIS A 202 6.19 6.95 15.08
N ARG A 203 5.42 5.99 15.63
CA ARG A 203 4.00 6.18 15.91
C ARG A 203 3.65 5.80 17.33
N PHE A 204 3.96 4.56 17.75
CA PHE A 204 3.52 4.06 19.05
C PHE A 204 4.17 4.84 20.21
N GLU A 205 5.48 5.13 20.15
CA GLU A 205 6.16 5.98 21.15
C GLU A 205 5.49 7.37 21.29
N GLY A 206 4.92 7.90 20.21
CA GLY A 206 4.24 9.19 20.20
C GLY A 206 2.92 9.23 20.97
N VAL A 207 2.29 8.08 21.22
CA VAL A 207 1.02 7.96 21.99
C VAL A 207 1.21 7.31 23.35
N GLU A 208 2.34 6.64 23.57
CA GLU A 208 2.65 5.85 24.77
C GLU A 208 2.48 6.66 26.06
N GLY A 209 3.09 7.84 26.15
CA GLY A 209 3.07 8.67 27.35
C GLY A 209 1.67 9.11 27.78
N ALA A 210 0.76 9.34 26.84
CA ALA A 210 -0.63 9.66 27.17
C ALA A 210 -1.44 8.41 27.51
N LEU A 211 -1.12 7.28 26.88
CA LEU A 211 -1.83 6.02 27.07
C LEU A 211 -1.45 5.35 28.40
N ILE A 212 -0.19 5.43 28.83
CA ILE A 212 0.30 4.85 30.08
C ILE A 212 -0.35 5.49 31.31
N GLU A 213 -0.73 6.77 31.21
CA GLU A 213 -1.53 7.46 32.25
C GLU A 213 -2.95 6.90 32.38
N GLN A 214 -3.48 6.29 31.31
CA GLN A 214 -4.84 5.73 31.30
C GLN A 214 -4.85 4.23 31.63
N ASP A 215 -3.94 3.46 31.04
CA ASP A 215 -3.87 2.01 31.20
C ASP A 215 -2.45 1.49 30.92
N ALA A 216 -1.61 1.45 31.96
CA ALA A 216 -0.22 1.00 31.84
C ALA A 216 -0.08 -0.47 31.44
N ALA A 217 -1.02 -1.34 31.83
CA ALA A 217 -0.99 -2.75 31.46
C ALA A 217 -1.26 -2.93 29.96
N LEU A 218 -2.16 -2.12 29.40
CA LEU A 218 -2.41 -2.11 27.95
C LEU A 218 -1.18 -1.66 27.16
N VAL A 219 -0.43 -0.67 27.65
CA VAL A 219 0.82 -0.22 27.03
C VAL A 219 1.84 -1.35 27.02
N GLU A 220 2.12 -1.96 28.17
CA GLU A 220 3.07 -3.08 28.29
C GLU A 220 2.71 -4.25 27.35
N ASP A 221 1.41 -4.58 27.26
CA ASP A 221 0.93 -5.62 26.34
C ASP A 221 1.15 -5.26 24.87
N LEU A 222 0.97 -3.99 24.49
CA LEU A 222 1.21 -3.51 23.12
C LEU A 222 2.71 -3.46 22.80
N GLU A 223 3.54 -2.99 23.72
CA GLU A 223 5.00 -3.00 23.56
C GLU A 223 5.53 -4.42 23.38
N LYS A 224 5.04 -5.38 24.19
CA LYS A 224 5.37 -6.79 24.03
C LYS A 224 4.96 -7.32 22.68
N ASP A 225 3.78 -6.93 22.18
CA ASP A 225 3.34 -7.37 20.86
C ASP A 225 4.21 -6.80 19.73
N PHE A 226 4.55 -5.51 19.78
CA PHE A 226 5.44 -4.86 18.80
C PHE A 226 6.87 -5.39 18.84
N ASN A 227 7.42 -5.62 20.02
CA ASN A 227 8.85 -5.93 20.19
C ASN A 227 9.15 -7.43 20.28
N VAL A 228 8.15 -8.27 20.56
CA VAL A 228 8.33 -9.70 20.79
C VAL A 228 7.35 -10.53 19.96
N THR A 229 6.05 -10.44 20.23
CA THR A 229 5.05 -11.39 19.68
C THR A 229 5.00 -11.36 18.15
N LEU A 230 4.81 -10.17 17.56
CA LEU A 230 4.70 -10.01 16.11
C LEU A 230 6.02 -10.28 15.38
N PRO A 231 7.18 -9.74 15.80
CA PRO A 231 8.48 -10.10 15.22
C PRO A 231 8.77 -11.61 15.27
N GLN A 232 8.42 -12.30 16.36
CA GLN A 232 8.59 -13.75 16.44
C GLN A 232 7.70 -14.49 15.45
N ALA A 233 6.44 -14.08 15.27
CA ALA A 233 5.55 -14.67 14.27
C ALA A 233 6.12 -14.49 12.85
N LEU A 234 6.62 -13.29 12.51
CA LEU A 234 7.24 -13.04 11.21
C LEU A 234 8.48 -13.92 10.98
N ASN A 235 9.34 -14.07 11.99
CA ASN A 235 10.59 -14.83 11.89
C ASN A 235 10.41 -16.35 11.88
N SER A 236 9.36 -16.87 12.50
CA SER A 236 9.17 -18.31 12.71
C SER A 236 8.66 -19.08 11.49
N LYS A 237 8.58 -18.44 10.30
CA LYS A 237 7.96 -19.00 9.08
C LYS A 237 6.55 -19.55 9.33
N THR A 238 5.81 -18.96 10.28
CA THR A 238 4.42 -19.35 10.57
C THR A 238 3.51 -19.05 9.38
N SER A 239 2.28 -19.57 9.40
CA SER A 239 1.34 -19.29 8.32
C SER A 239 0.96 -17.80 8.31
N VAL A 240 0.51 -17.30 7.16
CA VAL A 240 -0.04 -15.93 7.05
C VAL A 240 -1.23 -15.75 8.00
N ASP A 241 -2.03 -16.81 8.21
CA ASP A 241 -3.17 -16.78 9.12
C ASP A 241 -2.75 -16.65 10.58
N ASP A 242 -1.60 -17.22 10.99
CA ASP A 242 -1.10 -17.06 12.35
C ASP A 242 -0.57 -15.65 12.60
N VAL A 243 0.16 -15.07 11.64
CA VAL A 243 0.58 -13.67 11.70
C VAL A 243 -0.65 -12.74 11.77
N ARG A 244 -1.70 -13.05 10.99
CA ARG A 244 -2.94 -12.28 11.01
C ARG A 244 -3.60 -12.28 12.39
N LYS A 245 -3.69 -13.45 13.06
CA LYS A 245 -4.28 -13.53 14.40
C LYS A 245 -3.52 -12.66 15.42
N VAL A 246 -2.20 -12.59 15.32
CA VAL A 246 -1.39 -11.70 16.17
C VAL A 246 -1.77 -10.25 15.90
N VAL A 247 -1.81 -9.84 14.63
CA VAL A 247 -2.19 -8.48 14.23
C VAL A 247 -3.62 -8.13 14.66
N GLU A 248 -4.60 -9.02 14.47
CA GLU A 248 -5.98 -8.81 14.92
C GLU A 248 -6.07 -8.61 16.45
N SER A 249 -5.29 -9.36 17.22
CA SER A 249 -5.19 -9.18 18.67
C SER A 249 -4.60 -7.81 19.04
N MET A 250 -3.59 -7.34 18.30
CA MET A 250 -3.01 -6.01 18.51
C MET A 250 -4.00 -4.91 18.15
N GLN A 251 -4.72 -5.05 17.04
CA GLN A 251 -5.74 -4.10 16.60
C GLN A 251 -6.86 -3.93 17.62
N ALA A 252 -7.31 -5.03 18.25
CA ALA A 252 -8.29 -4.96 19.34
C ALA A 252 -7.77 -4.15 20.55
N LYS A 253 -6.49 -4.30 20.90
CA LYS A 253 -5.85 -3.50 21.95
C LYS A 253 -5.75 -2.02 21.56
N LEU A 254 -5.44 -1.72 20.30
CA LEU A 254 -5.39 -0.35 19.76
C LEU A 254 -6.79 0.31 19.74
N ASP A 255 -7.85 -0.46 19.50
CA ASP A 255 -9.24 0.04 19.60
C ASP A 255 -9.62 0.43 21.04
N LYS A 256 -9.17 -0.38 22.02
CA LYS A 256 -9.30 -0.02 23.44
C LYS A 256 -8.49 1.23 23.77
N ALA A 257 -7.24 1.32 23.32
CA ALA A 257 -6.38 2.47 23.53
C ALA A 257 -7.00 3.76 22.98
N LYS A 258 -7.56 3.69 21.77
CA LYS A 258 -8.25 4.81 21.13
C LYS A 258 -9.43 5.31 21.96
N SER A 259 -10.24 4.38 22.47
CA SER A 259 -11.38 4.71 23.32
C SER A 259 -10.94 5.43 24.61
N LEU A 260 -9.88 4.94 25.26
CA LEU A 260 -9.32 5.55 26.47
C LEU A 260 -8.81 6.97 26.23
N LEU A 261 -8.06 7.19 25.15
CA LEU A 261 -7.53 8.52 24.82
C LEU A 261 -8.65 9.51 24.49
N GLN A 262 -9.67 9.07 23.75
CA GLN A 262 -10.84 9.91 23.46
C GLN A 262 -11.61 10.29 24.73
N GLU A 263 -11.75 9.37 25.68
CA GLU A 263 -12.37 9.67 26.98
C GLU A 263 -11.52 10.64 27.81
N ALA A 264 -10.21 10.44 27.83
CA ALA A 264 -9.27 11.32 28.54
C ALA A 264 -9.31 12.75 27.96
N GLU A 265 -9.36 12.90 26.64
CA GLU A 265 -9.51 14.21 25.97
C GLU A 265 -10.82 14.90 26.34
N LYS A 266 -11.95 14.17 26.37
CA LYS A 266 -13.25 14.71 26.79
C LYS A 266 -13.20 15.22 28.23
N LYS A 267 -12.67 14.40 29.15
CA LYS A 267 -12.52 14.77 30.57
C LYS A 267 -11.65 16.01 30.76
N ARG A 268 -10.57 16.17 29.98
CA ARG A 268 -9.77 17.41 30.03
C ARG A 268 -10.58 18.62 29.59
N LYS A 269 -11.34 18.53 28.49
CA LYS A 269 -12.16 19.64 27.98
C LYS A 269 -13.30 20.05 28.91
N ASP A 270 -13.80 19.15 29.75
CA ASP A 270 -14.85 19.46 30.73
C ASP A 270 -14.33 20.16 32.01
N VAL A 271 -13.01 20.11 32.25
CA VAL A 271 -12.36 20.68 33.45
C VAL A 271 -11.82 22.09 33.19
N PHE A 272 -11.68 22.50 31.92
CA PHE A 272 -11.23 23.83 31.48
C PHE A 272 -12.37 24.65 30.89
#